data_AF-A0AA35CLY6-F1
#
_entry.id   AF-A0AA35CLY6-F1
#
_cell.length_a   1.000
_cell.length_b   1.000
_cell.length_c   1.000
_cell.angle_alpha   90.00
_cell.angle_beta   90.00
_cell.angle_gamma   90.00
#
_symmetry.space_group_name_H-M   'P 1'
#
loop_
_entity.id
_entity.type
_entity.pdbx_description
1 polymer ?
#
loop_
_entity_poly.entity_id
_entity_poly.type
_entity_poly.pdbx_seq_one_letter_code
_entity_poly.pdbx_strand_id
1 'polypeptide(L)'
;MLGVVLGITFGAAAGFLENALLFRAMDRVRRAGKEPVRILGGMFFARYVFDILLLVLFWVLTRSASGLIAAALSLTVAVKISLFIVYTRKGGRFD
;
A
#
# COMPACT_ATOMS: atom_id res chain seq x y z
N MET A 1 22.93 6.17 -7.12
CA MET A 1 22.34 4.82 -7.31
C MET A 1 21.87 4.19 -6.00
N LEU A 2 22.69 4.14 -4.94
CA LEU A 2 22.31 3.55 -3.65
C LEU A 2 20.96 4.05 -3.09
N GLY A 3 20.75 5.38 -3.08
CA GLY A 3 19.49 5.96 -2.57
C GLY A 3 18.25 5.52 -3.35
N VAL A 4 18.37 5.32 -4.66
CA VAL A 4 17.26 4.81 -5.51
C VAL A 4 16.95 3.36 -5.16
N VAL A 5 17.98 2.51 -5.02
CA VAL A 5 17.80 1.10 -4.63
C VAL A 5 17.14 1.00 -3.25
N LEU A 6 17.59 1.79 -2.28
CA LEU A 6 16.99 1.85 -0.94
C LEU A 6 15.53 2.34 -0.99
N GLY A 7 15.23 3.32 -1.84
CA GLY A 7 13.86 3.78 -2.04
C GLY A 7 12.97 2.67 -2.60
N ILE A 8 13.42 1.97 -3.64
CA ILE A 8 12.68 0.87 -4.26
C ILE A 8 12.42 -0.24 -3.25
N THR A 9 13.45 -0.71 -2.54
CA THR A 9 13.31 -1.81 -1.59
C THR A 9 12.43 -1.43 -0.41
N PHE A 10 12.58 -0.21 0.12
CA PHE A 10 11.73 0.31 1.18
C PHE A 10 10.26 0.39 0.73
N GLY A 11 9.97 1.04 -0.39
CA GLY A 11 8.61 1.20 -0.90
C GLY A 11 7.96 -0.14 -1.26
N ALA A 12 8.72 -1.08 -1.83
CA ALA A 12 8.21 -2.42 -2.13
C ALA A 12 7.90 -3.22 -0.85
N ALA A 13 8.80 -3.19 0.15
CA ALA A 13 8.61 -3.92 1.41
C ALA A 13 7.44 -3.36 2.22
N ALA A 14 7.37 -2.03 2.35
CA ALA A 14 6.26 -1.35 3.01
C ALA A 14 4.93 -1.63 2.30
N GLY A 15 4.88 -1.44 0.98
CA GLY A 15 3.68 -1.70 0.19
C GLY A 15 3.22 -3.15 0.28
N PHE A 16 4.14 -4.12 0.30
CA PHE A 16 3.82 -5.53 0.52
C PHE A 16 3.22 -5.80 1.90
N LEU A 17 3.80 -5.22 2.95
CA LEU A 17 3.32 -5.39 4.32
C LEU A 17 1.90 -4.80 4.48
N GLU A 18 1.68 -3.58 4.00
CA GLU A 18 0.36 -2.94 4.00
C GLU A 18 -0.68 -3.75 3.23
N ASN A 19 -0.31 -4.27 2.06
CA ASN A 19 -1.18 -5.14 1.27
C ASN A 19 -1.59 -6.38 2.05
N ALA A 20 -0.65 -7.04 2.72
CA ALA A 20 -0.91 -8.21 3.54
C ALA A 20 -1.85 -7.89 4.72
N LEU A 21 -1.66 -6.73 5.36
CA LEU A 21 -2.53 -6.26 6.44
C LEU A 21 -3.93 -5.92 5.93
N LEU A 22 -4.03 -5.23 4.79
CA LEU A 22 -5.29 -4.85 4.16
C LEU A 22 -6.10 -6.09 3.77
N PHE A 23 -5.49 -7.08 3.11
CA PHE A 23 -6.19 -8.33 2.77
C PHE A 23 -6.62 -9.13 3.99
N ARG A 24 -5.77 -9.23 5.02
CA ARG A 24 -6.15 -9.88 6.29
C ARG A 24 -7.31 -9.15 6.99
N ALA A 25 -7.35 -7.83 6.90
CA ALA A 25 -8.43 -7.05 7.49
C ALA A 25 -9.73 -7.21 6.70
N MET A 26 -9.66 -7.21 5.36
CA MET A 26 -10.79 -7.50 4.48
C MET A 26 -11.37 -8.89 4.75
N ASP A 27 -10.53 -9.92 4.89
CA ASP A 27 -10.99 -11.29 5.20
C ASP A 27 -11.68 -11.37 6.56
N ARG A 28 -11.16 -10.67 7.58
CA ARG A 28 -11.80 -10.58 8.90
C ARG A 28 -13.16 -9.89 8.84
N VAL A 29 -13.26 -8.78 8.12
CA VAL A 29 -14.52 -8.03 7.94
C VAL A 29 -15.56 -8.87 7.19
N ARG A 30 -15.12 -9.58 6.13
CA ARG A 30 -15.99 -10.49 5.35
C ARG A 30 -16.55 -11.62 6.20
N ARG A 31 -15.73 -12.25 7.05
CA ARG A 31 -16.17 -13.29 7.99
C ARG A 31 -17.14 -12.76 9.05
N ALA A 32 -17.04 -11.49 9.41
CA ALA A 32 -17.92 -10.84 10.37
C ALA A 32 -19.26 -10.36 9.78
N GLY A 33 -19.52 -10.58 8.49
CA GLY A 33 -20.78 -10.21 7.83
C GLY A 33 -21.05 -8.70 7.74
N LYS A 34 -20.03 -7.85 7.95
CA LYS A 34 -20.17 -6.39 7.87
C LYS A 34 -20.03 -5.90 6.43
N GLU A 35 -20.75 -4.83 6.09
CA GLU A 35 -20.67 -4.20 4.77
C GLU A 35 -19.22 -3.79 4.44
N PRO A 36 -18.64 -4.34 3.36
CA PRO A 36 -17.23 -4.16 3.07
C PRO A 36 -16.90 -2.74 2.60
N VAL A 37 -17.84 -2.02 1.98
CA VAL A 37 -17.55 -0.77 1.25
C VAL A 37 -17.11 0.37 2.17
N ARG A 38 -17.86 0.66 3.23
CA ARG A 38 -17.52 1.73 4.20
C ARG A 38 -16.20 1.44 4.93
N ILE A 39 -15.97 0.17 5.26
CA ILE A 39 -14.77 -0.26 5.97
C ILE A 39 -13.56 -0.25 5.03
N LEU A 40 -13.73 -0.61 3.75
CA LEU A 40 -12.68 -0.48 2.72
C LEU A 40 -12.23 0.97 2.60
N GLY A 41 -13.16 1.93 2.50
CA GLY A 41 -12.83 3.35 2.40
C GLY A 41 -11.95 3.83 3.56
N GLY A 42 -12.30 3.46 4.79
CA GLY A 42 -11.49 3.76 5.97
C GLY A 42 -10.11 3.10 5.96
N MET A 43 -10.00 1.88 5.46
CA MET A 43 -8.72 1.18 5.32
C MET A 43 -7.80 1.80 4.27
N PHE A 44 -8.36 2.23 3.13
CA PHE A 44 -7.60 2.96 2.11
C PHE A 44 -7.13 4.32 2.59
N PHE A 45 -7.96 5.03 3.38
CA PHE A 45 -7.55 6.29 3.99
C PHE A 45 -6.43 6.08 5.03
N ALA A 46 -6.57 5.09 5.92
CA ALA A 46 -5.54 4.76 6.89
C ALA A 46 -4.21 4.38 6.22
N ARG A 47 -4.28 3.64 5.11
CA ARG A 47 -3.13 3.33 4.28
C ARG A 47 -2.48 4.59 3.71
N TYR A 48 -3.26 5.48 3.10
CA TYR A 48 -2.75 6.72 2.55
C TYR A 48 -1.99 7.56 3.59
N VAL A 49 -2.53 7.66 4.81
CA VAL A 49 -1.84 8.34 5.92
C VAL A 49 -0.54 7.62 6.28
N PHE A 50 -0.54 6.29 6.34
CA PHE A 50 0.66 5.50 6.65
C PHE A 50 1.74 5.63 5.56
N ASP A 51 1.37 5.60 4.28
CA ASP A 51 2.25 5.85 3.14
C ASP A 51 2.98 7.20 3.28
N ILE A 52 2.24 8.26 3.63
CA ILE A 52 2.83 9.59 3.87
C ILE A 52 3.84 9.54 5.02
N LEU A 53 3.46 8.91 6.14
CA LEU A 53 4.35 8.81 7.31
C LEU A 53 5.63 8.05 6.99
N LEU A 54 5.53 6.97 6.22
CA LEU A 54 6.68 6.19 5.76
C LEU A 54 7.58 6.99 4.83
N LEU A 55 7.02 7.77 3.92
CA LEU A 55 7.80 8.64 3.02
C LEU A 55 8.49 9.77 3.79
N VAL A 56 7.81 10.38 4.77
CA VAL A 56 8.41 11.38 5.66
C VAL A 56 9.57 10.77 6.46
N LEU A 57 9.35 9.58 7.04
CA LEU A 57 10.39 8.87 7.79
C LEU A 57 11.60 8.54 6.89
N PHE A 58 11.36 8.03 5.69
CA PHE A 58 12.41 7.74 4.72
C PHE A 58 13.21 9.00 4.35
N TRP A 59 12.52 10.12 4.13
CA TRP A 59 13.16 11.41 3.86
C TRP A 59 14.04 11.87 5.03
N VAL A 60 13.54 11.80 6.26
CA VAL A 60 14.29 12.19 7.46
C VAL A 60 15.58 11.40 7.61
N LEU A 61 15.53 10.08 7.33
CA LEU A 61 16.66 9.16 7.48
C LEU A 61 17.67 9.25 6.34
N THR A 62 17.23 9.35 5.09
CA THR A 62 18.11 9.23 3.92
C THR A 62 18.47 10.57 3.29
N ARG A 63 17.65 11.61 3.51
CA ARG A 63 17.78 12.94 2.87
C ARG A 63 17.99 12.88 1.35
N SER A 64 17.47 11.83 0.70
CA SER A 64 17.69 11.56 -0.70
C SER A 64 16.42 11.81 -1.52
N ALA A 65 16.43 12.82 -2.37
CA ALA A 65 15.25 13.17 -3.18
C ALA A 65 14.95 12.08 -4.22
N SER A 66 15.99 11.54 -4.86
CA SER A 66 15.84 10.44 -5.82
C SER A 66 15.40 9.14 -5.16
N GLY A 67 15.86 8.84 -3.95
CA GLY A 67 15.36 7.71 -3.16
C GLY A 67 13.90 7.88 -2.74
N LEU A 68 13.51 9.09 -2.33
CA LEU A 68 12.14 9.40 -1.93
C LEU A 68 11.16 9.21 -3.10
N ILE A 69 11.51 9.72 -4.29
CA ILE A 69 10.71 9.53 -5.51
C ILE A 69 10.60 8.04 -5.84
N ALA A 70 11.71 7.29 -5.77
CA ALA A 70 11.70 5.86 -6.02
C ALA A 70 10.80 5.10 -5.01
N ALA A 71 10.85 5.46 -3.72
CA ALA A 71 9.99 4.89 -2.70
C ALA A 71 8.50 5.17 -2.95
N ALA A 72 8.16 6.41 -3.29
CA ALA A 72 6.78 6.80 -3.59
C ALA A 72 6.23 6.07 -4.83
N LEU A 73 7.04 5.92 -5.87
CA LEU A 73 6.68 5.14 -7.06
C LEU A 73 6.48 3.66 -6.73
N SER A 74 7.37 3.07 -5.94
CA SER A 74 7.26 1.66 -5.52
C SER A 74 6.03 1.39 -4.65
N LEU A 75 5.69 2.30 -3.72
CA LEU A 75 4.44 2.22 -2.95
C LEU A 75 3.21 2.29 -3.87
N THR A 76 3.21 3.22 -4.83
CA THR A 76 2.11 3.36 -5.80
C THR A 76 1.92 2.08 -6.63
N VAL A 77 3.02 1.47 -7.09
CA VAL A 77 2.97 0.20 -7.82
C VAL A 77 2.40 -0.92 -6.93
N ALA A 78 2.81 -0.99 -5.66
CA ALA A 78 2.30 -1.99 -4.73
C ALA A 78 0.77 -1.86 -4.49
N VAL A 79 0.24 -0.64 -4.45
CA VAL A 79 -1.22 -0.38 -4.38
C VAL A 79 -1.91 -0.87 -5.64
N LYS A 80 -1.40 -0.55 -6.83
CA LYS A 80 -1.97 -0.98 -8.11
C LYS A 80 -2.00 -2.50 -8.26
N ILE A 81 -0.92 -3.18 -7.86
CA ILE A 81 -0.85 -4.64 -7.84
C ILE A 81 -1.95 -5.22 -6.94
N SER A 82 -2.17 -4.63 -5.77
CA SER A 82 -3.22 -5.11 -4.87
C SER A 82 -4.63 -4.89 -5.38
N LEU A 83 -4.91 -3.72 -5.94
CA LEU A 83 -6.19 -3.45 -6.59
C LEU A 83 -6.43 -4.43 -7.75
N PHE A 84 -5.39 -4.71 -8.54
CA PHE A 84 -5.46 -5.70 -9.61
C PHE A 84 -5.71 -7.12 -9.09
N ILE A 85 -5.08 -7.53 -7.99
CA ILE A 85 -5.33 -8.82 -7.34
C ILE A 85 -6.77 -8.91 -6.83
N VAL A 86 -7.31 -7.84 -6.23
CA VAL A 86 -8.71 -7.81 -5.78
C VAL A 86 -9.66 -7.91 -6.98
N TYR A 87 -9.39 -7.14 -8.03
CA TYR A 87 -10.19 -7.14 -9.26
C TYR A 87 -10.23 -8.52 -9.93
N THR A 88 -9.07 -9.16 -10.09
CA THR A 88 -8.96 -10.51 -10.68
C THR A 88 -9.65 -11.56 -9.81
N ARG A 89 -9.53 -11.49 -8.48
CA ARG A 89 -10.24 -12.40 -7.55
C ARG A 89 -11.76 -12.23 -7.55
N LYS A 90 -12.26 -11.03 -7.87
CA LYS A 90 -13.69 -10.76 -8.08
C LYS A 90 -14.20 -11.19 -9.47
N GLY A 91 -13.37 -11.83 -10.30
CA GLY A 91 -13.73 -12.22 -11.66
C GLY A 91 -13.82 -11.05 -12.64
N GLY A 92 -13.16 -9.93 -12.34
CA GLY A 92 -13.15 -8.74 -13.19
C GLY A 92 -14.41 -7.89 -13.15
N ARG A 93 -15.27 -8.07 -12.14
CA ARG A 93 -16.49 -7.26 -11.96
C ARG A 93 -16.29 -6.26 -10.83
N PHE A 94 -16.74 -5.02 -11.06
CA PHE A 94 -16.65 -3.91 -10.09
C PHE A 94 -17.81 -3.88 -9.08
N ASP A 95 -18.73 -4.84 -9.21
CA ASP A 95 -19.92 -5.02 -8.39
C ASP A 95 -19.62 -5.18 -6.88
#